data_AF-A0A0G8BV43-F1
#
_entry.id   AF-A0A0G8BV43-F1
#
_cell.length_a   1.000
_cell.length_b   1.000
_cell.length_c   1.000
_cell.angle_alpha   90.00
_cell.angle_beta   90.00
_cell.angle_gamma   90.00
#
_symmetry.space_group_name_H-M   'P 1'
#
loop_
_entity.id
_entity.type
_entity.pdbx_description
1 polymer ?
#
loop_
_entity_poly.entity_id
_entity_poly.type
_entity_poly.pdbx_seq_one_letter_code
_entity_poly.pdbx_strand_id
1 'polypeptide(L)'
;MENKKIRMKLSLNENVHQYIQDYMDENNITHPGDAISKICMEHQASKSSEWSLNYISEIVSKNLHDVLKSELTKIRLGANSADRNTQILIELLNGYFFLEGVDSLITTDKQEMGSVKIAKEVVAERISNARQKRIDHEASKNNVT
;
A
#
# COMPACT_ATOMS: atom_id res chain seq x y z
N MET A 1 36.27 -0.17 32.47
CA MET A 1 36.69 1.24 32.46
C MET A 1 35.99 1.93 33.62
N GLU A 2 36.76 2.55 34.51
CA GLU A 2 36.24 3.16 35.74
C GLU A 2 35.29 4.32 35.38
N ASN A 3 34.04 4.26 35.87
CA ASN A 3 32.99 5.20 35.50
C ASN A 3 33.19 6.52 36.26
N LYS A 4 34.04 7.40 35.73
CA LYS A 4 34.40 8.69 36.36
C LYS A 4 33.16 9.59 36.45
N LYS A 5 32.52 9.63 37.63
CA LYS A 5 31.38 10.54 37.90
C LYS A 5 31.88 11.97 38.11
N ILE A 6 31.33 12.92 37.36
CA ILE A 6 31.60 14.36 37.50
C ILE A 6 30.46 14.98 38.32
N ARG A 7 30.79 15.74 39.38
CA ARG A 7 29.80 16.47 40.19
C ARG A 7 29.52 17.83 39.57
N MET A 8 28.23 18.19 39.49
CA MET A 8 27.78 19.45 38.91
C MET A 8 26.72 20.07 39.83
N LYS A 9 26.77 21.40 40.01
CA LYS A 9 25.71 22.16 40.69
C LYS A 9 24.76 22.70 39.63
N LEU A 10 23.47 22.42 39.77
CA LEU A 10 22.44 22.75 38.78
C LEU A 10 21.30 23.52 39.44
N SER A 11 20.67 24.40 38.67
CA SER A 11 19.36 24.97 38.98
C SER A 11 18.37 24.45 37.96
N LEU A 12 17.26 23.88 38.42
CA LEU A 12 16.23 23.29 37.57
C LEU A 12 14.90 24.02 37.82
N ASN A 13 14.08 24.13 36.78
CA ASN A 13 12.70 24.56 36.94
C ASN A 13 11.91 23.51 37.72
N GLU A 14 10.89 23.95 38.46
CA GLU A 14 10.06 23.08 39.31
C GLU A 14 9.48 21.89 38.53
N ASN A 15 8.95 22.12 37.33
CA ASN A 15 8.42 21.06 36.47
C ASN A 15 9.47 20.01 36.07
N VAL A 16 10.72 20.43 35.85
CA VAL A 16 11.82 19.52 35.48
C VAL A 16 12.27 18.73 36.71
N HIS A 17 12.29 19.36 37.87
CA HIS A 17 12.57 18.69 39.12
C HIS A 17 11.54 17.62 39.44
N GLN A 18 10.25 17.95 39.32
CA GLN A 18 9.15 17.01 39.54
C GLN A 18 9.22 15.84 38.57
N TYR A 19 9.42 16.09 37.28
CA TYR A 19 9.58 15.04 36.28
C TYR A 19 10.71 14.06 36.62
N ILE A 20 11.85 14.55 37.10
CA ILE A 20 12.97 13.69 37.52
C ILE A 20 12.59 12.86 38.75
N GLN A 21 11.85 13.42 39.70
CA GLN A 21 11.39 12.68 40.88
C GLN A 21 10.41 11.57 40.49
N ASP A 22 9.41 11.88 39.66
CA ASP A 22 8.43 10.90 39.18
C ASP A 22 9.14 9.77 38.41
N TYR A 23 10.08 10.12 37.52
CA TYR A 23 10.88 9.15 36.78
C TYR A 23 11.75 8.29 37.71
N MET A 24 12.30 8.87 38.78
CA MET A 24 13.08 8.13 39.79
C MET A 24 12.22 7.10 40.51
N ASP A 25 11.00 7.47 40.91
CA ASP A 25 10.07 6.57 41.59
C ASP A 25 9.61 5.44 40.66
N GLU A 26 9.23 5.77 39.42
CA GLU A 26 8.82 4.78 38.41
C GLU A 26 9.93 3.78 38.05
N ASN A 27 11.20 4.22 38.06
CA ASN A 27 12.34 3.42 37.65
C ASN A 27 13.15 2.85 38.84
N ASN A 28 12.70 3.04 40.08
CA ASN A 28 13.40 2.64 41.32
C ASN A 28 14.83 3.19 41.41
N ILE A 29 15.04 4.47 41.07
CA ILE A 29 16.34 5.13 41.09
C ILE A 29 16.47 6.02 42.32
N THR A 30 17.48 5.79 43.14
CA THR A 30 17.68 6.55 44.40
C THR A 30 18.42 7.89 44.20
N HIS A 31 19.18 8.03 43.11
CA HIS A 31 20.05 9.18 42.90
C HIS A 31 19.63 10.00 41.67
N PRO A 32 19.35 11.31 41.81
CA PRO A 32 18.96 12.16 40.69
C PRO A 32 19.99 12.20 39.56
N GLY A 33 21.28 12.11 39.87
CA GLY A 33 22.33 12.07 38.85
C GLY A 33 22.30 10.81 37.98
N ASP A 34 21.88 9.68 38.56
CA ASP A 34 21.73 8.42 37.82
C ASP A 34 20.44 8.45 36.97
N ALA A 35 19.36 9.07 37.48
CA ALA A 35 18.14 9.32 36.71
C ALA A 35 18.39 10.23 35.50
N ILE A 36 19.07 11.36 35.71
CA ILE A 36 19.45 12.28 34.63
C ILE A 36 20.33 11.57 33.59
N SER A 37 21.30 10.76 34.01
CA SER A 37 22.13 9.99 33.09
C SER A 37 21.30 9.03 32.24
N LYS A 38 20.36 8.32 32.87
CA LYS A 38 19.48 7.37 32.17
C LYS A 38 18.56 8.08 31.17
N ILE A 39 17.92 9.18 31.58
CA ILE A 39 17.10 10.03 30.69
C ILE A 39 17.92 10.54 29.50
N CYS A 40 19.16 11.00 29.73
CA CYS A 40 20.02 11.45 28.63
C CYS A 40 20.40 10.31 27.67
N MET A 41 20.67 9.11 28.18
CA MET A 41 20.94 7.92 27.35
C MET A 41 19.70 7.52 26.53
N GLU A 42 18.53 7.48 27.15
CA GLU A 42 17.25 7.17 26.49
C GLU A 42 16.89 8.22 25.43
N HIS A 43 17.12 9.50 25.71
CA HIS A 43 16.91 10.58 24.74
C HIS A 43 17.86 10.46 23.54
N GLN A 44 19.14 10.13 23.79
CA GLN A 44 20.12 9.93 22.74
C GLN A 44 19.77 8.72 21.86
N ALA A 45 19.35 7.61 22.47
CA ALA A 45 18.87 6.42 21.77
C ALA A 45 17.58 6.71 20.97
N SER A 46 16.65 7.46 21.55
CA SER A 46 15.39 7.86 20.92
C SER A 46 15.64 8.73 19.70
N LYS A 47 16.55 9.71 19.79
CA LYS A 47 16.97 10.51 18.62
C LYS A 47 17.53 9.63 17.51
N SER A 48 18.40 8.67 17.83
CA SER A 48 18.92 7.74 16.82
C SER A 48 17.81 6.90 16.17
N SER A 49 16.80 6.49 16.95
CA SER A 49 15.64 5.74 16.47
C SER A 49 14.68 6.61 15.65
N GLU A 50 14.55 7.90 15.95
CA GLU A 50 13.70 8.81 15.20
C GLU A 50 14.26 9.07 13.79
N TRP A 51 15.59 9.24 13.68
CA TRP A 51 16.27 9.33 12.39
C TRP A 51 16.10 8.06 11.55
N SER A 52 16.15 6.88 12.17
CA SER A 52 15.92 5.62 11.45
C SER A 52 14.46 5.44 11.05
N LEU A 53 13.50 5.84 11.89
CA LEU A 53 12.06 5.78 11.58
C LEU A 53 11.69 6.71 10.41
N ASN A 54 12.19 7.95 10.41
CA ASN A 54 11.95 8.89 9.32
C ASN A 54 12.52 8.36 8.00
N TYR A 55 13.75 7.83 8.02
CA TYR A 55 14.37 7.22 6.86
C TYR A 55 13.60 6.00 6.35
N ILE A 56 13.20 5.08 7.25
CA ILE A 56 12.38 3.91 6.89
C ILE A 56 11.04 4.36 6.30
N SER A 57 10.37 5.34 6.90
CA SER A 57 9.11 5.88 6.41
C SER A 57 9.24 6.46 5.00
N GLU A 58 10.31 7.21 4.72
CA GLU A 58 10.59 7.77 3.40
C GLU A 58 10.83 6.66 2.36
N ILE A 59 11.68 5.69 2.68
CA ILE A 59 11.99 4.57 1.79
C ILE A 59 10.74 3.71 1.52
N VAL A 60 9.94 3.41 2.55
CA VAL A 60 8.69 2.66 2.39
C VAL A 60 7.70 3.45 1.54
N SER A 61 7.53 4.75 1.81
CA SER A 61 6.63 5.62 1.05
C SER A 61 7.03 5.69 -0.42
N LYS A 62 8.33 5.82 -0.72
CA LYS A 62 8.85 5.86 -2.08
C LYS A 62 8.66 4.54 -2.80
N ASN A 63 9.02 3.42 -2.17
CA ASN A 63 8.83 2.09 -2.77
C ASN A 63 7.34 1.81 -3.04
N LEU A 64 6.47 2.17 -2.09
CA LEU A 64 5.03 2.01 -2.27
C LEU A 64 4.52 2.89 -3.42
N HIS A 65 4.97 4.14 -3.52
CA HIS A 65 4.64 5.02 -4.63
C HIS A 65 5.05 4.41 -5.98
N ASP A 66 6.28 3.90 -6.09
CA ASP A 66 6.81 3.36 -7.35
C ASP A 66 6.07 2.08 -7.77
N VAL A 67 5.81 1.17 -6.83
CA VAL A 67 5.05 -0.06 -7.08
C VAL A 67 3.61 0.27 -7.51
N LEU A 68 2.92 1.13 -6.76
CA LEU A 68 1.55 1.52 -7.08
C LEU A 68 1.47 2.25 -8.42
N LYS A 69 2.39 3.16 -8.70
CA LYS A 69 2.45 3.89 -9.97
C LYS A 69 2.63 2.94 -11.16
N SER A 70 3.51 1.96 -11.02
CA SER A 70 3.74 0.93 -12.05
C SER A 70 2.47 0.12 -12.31
N GLU A 71 1.83 -0.41 -11.28
CA GLU A 71 0.62 -1.23 -11.41
C GLU A 71 -0.57 -0.42 -11.95
N LEU A 72 -0.79 0.80 -11.45
CA LEU A 72 -1.83 1.69 -11.96
C LEU A 72 -1.59 2.06 -13.43
N THR A 73 -0.33 2.22 -13.85
CA THR A 73 -0.01 2.48 -15.25
C THR A 73 -0.37 1.30 -16.15
N LYS A 74 -0.08 0.05 -15.72
CA LYS A 74 -0.48 -1.16 -16.46
C LYS A 74 -1.99 -1.27 -16.58
N ILE A 75 -2.72 -1.03 -15.48
CA ILE A 75 -4.18 -1.01 -15.47
C ILE A 75 -4.72 0.02 -16.46
N ARG A 76 -4.21 1.26 -16.42
CA ARG A 76 -4.60 2.33 -17.34
C ARG A 76 -4.35 1.96 -18.80
N LEU A 77 -3.20 1.37 -19.12
CA LEU A 77 -2.90 0.92 -20.49
C LEU A 77 -3.83 -0.19 -20.96
N GLY A 78 -4.15 -1.15 -20.08
CA GLY A 78 -5.12 -2.20 -20.36
C GLY A 78 -6.51 -1.65 -20.63
N ALA A 79 -6.99 -0.74 -19.78
CA ALA A 79 -8.28 -0.06 -19.94
C ALA A 79 -8.35 0.73 -21.25
N ASN A 80 -7.32 1.53 -21.55
CA ASN A 80 -7.26 2.30 -22.80
C ASN A 80 -7.25 1.41 -24.05
N SER A 81 -6.59 0.26 -23.98
CA SER A 81 -6.58 -0.70 -25.10
C SER A 81 -7.97 -1.32 -25.32
N ALA A 82 -8.65 -1.71 -24.24
CA ALA A 82 -10.01 -2.24 -24.31
C ALA A 82 -11.02 -1.20 -24.83
N ASP A 83 -10.91 0.04 -24.35
CA ASP A 83 -11.73 1.17 -24.80
C ASP A 83 -11.54 1.44 -26.30
N ARG A 84 -10.29 1.58 -26.76
CA ARG A 84 -9.98 1.77 -28.19
C ARG A 84 -10.53 0.64 -29.06
N ASN A 85 -10.35 -0.61 -28.63
CA ASN A 85 -10.86 -1.76 -29.38
C ASN A 85 -12.40 -1.79 -29.41
N THR A 86 -13.06 -1.36 -28.32
CA THR A 86 -14.52 -1.23 -28.26
C THR A 86 -15.01 -0.13 -29.19
N GLN A 87 -14.34 1.02 -29.25
CA GLN A 87 -14.67 2.08 -30.20
C GLN A 87 -14.54 1.59 -31.64
N ILE A 88 -13.45 0.90 -31.98
CA ILE A 88 -13.29 0.30 -33.32
C ILE A 88 -14.44 -0.66 -33.64
N LEU A 89 -14.85 -1.50 -32.68
CA LEU A 89 -15.99 -2.41 -32.86
C LEU A 89 -17.31 -1.65 -33.08
N ILE A 90 -17.53 -0.55 -32.36
CA ILE A 90 -18.71 0.32 -32.55
C ILE A 90 -18.72 0.89 -33.98
N GLU A 91 -17.59 1.38 -34.50
CA GLU A 91 -17.51 1.90 -35.87
C GLU A 91 -17.78 0.81 -36.92
N LEU A 92 -17.22 -0.40 -36.72
CA LEU A 92 -17.46 -1.52 -37.62
C LEU A 92 -18.94 -1.94 -37.63
N LEU A 93 -19.58 -2.00 -36.46
CA LEU A 93 -21.01 -2.32 -36.34
C LEU A 93 -21.88 -1.22 -36.95
N ASN A 94 -21.51 0.05 -36.79
CA ASN A 94 -22.22 1.17 -37.41
C ASN A 94 -22.19 1.06 -38.94
N GLY A 95 -21.02 0.76 -39.53
CA GLY A 95 -20.90 0.52 -40.97
C GLY A 95 -21.74 -0.67 -41.44
N TYR A 96 -21.77 -1.76 -40.67
CA TYR A 96 -22.61 -2.93 -40.96
C TYR A 96 -24.11 -2.60 -40.89
N PHE A 97 -24.57 -1.92 -39.84
CA PHE A 97 -25.97 -1.51 -39.68
C PHE A 97 -26.42 -0.53 -40.77
N PHE A 98 -25.55 0.38 -41.19
CA PHE A 98 -25.83 1.26 -42.32
C PHE A 98 -26.09 0.46 -43.61
N LEU A 99 -25.28 -0.56 -43.89
CA LEU A 99 -25.43 -1.42 -45.07
C LEU A 99 -26.71 -2.26 -45.03
N GLU A 100 -27.05 -2.79 -43.85
CA GLU A 100 -28.24 -3.64 -43.66
C GLU A 100 -29.54 -2.83 -43.44
N GLY A 101 -29.47 -1.49 -43.40
CA GLY A 101 -30.63 -0.62 -43.17
C GLY A 101 -31.22 -0.75 -41.77
N VAL A 102 -30.40 -1.08 -40.77
CA VAL A 102 -30.83 -1.24 -39.38
C VAL A 102 -30.90 0.12 -38.69
N ASP A 103 -32.11 0.58 -38.41
CA ASP A 103 -32.37 1.87 -37.75
C ASP A 103 -32.79 1.74 -36.26
N SER A 104 -33.00 0.51 -35.80
CA SER A 104 -33.37 0.24 -34.40
C SER A 104 -32.80 -1.09 -33.91
N LEU A 105 -32.61 -1.21 -32.59
CA LEU A 105 -32.08 -2.41 -31.94
C LEU A 105 -32.98 -2.84 -30.78
N ILE A 106 -33.16 -4.16 -30.62
CA ILE A 106 -33.79 -4.74 -29.43
C ILE A 106 -32.68 -5.06 -28.43
N THR A 107 -32.70 -4.42 -27.26
CA THR A 107 -31.69 -4.64 -26.21
C THR A 107 -31.92 -5.95 -25.47
N THR A 108 -30.84 -6.46 -24.86
CA THR A 108 -30.88 -7.68 -24.03
C THR A 108 -31.83 -7.58 -22.84
N ASP A 109 -32.11 -6.37 -22.35
CA ASP A 109 -33.07 -6.15 -21.26
C ASP A 109 -34.51 -6.43 -21.69
N LYS A 110 -34.81 -6.31 -22.99
CA LYS A 110 -36.11 -6.64 -23.57
C LYS A 110 -36.14 -8.07 -24.07
N GLN A 111 -35.14 -8.47 -24.84
CA GLN A 111 -35.02 -9.84 -25.35
C GLN A 111 -33.56 -10.20 -25.59
N GLU A 112 -33.02 -11.08 -24.76
CA GLU A 112 -31.68 -11.62 -24.93
C GLU A 112 -31.69 -12.86 -25.84
N MET A 113 -30.96 -12.77 -26.96
CA MET A 113 -30.83 -13.86 -27.92
C MET A 113 -29.96 -15.00 -27.36
N GLY A 114 -30.27 -16.25 -27.73
CA GLY A 114 -29.51 -17.42 -27.27
C GLY A 114 -28.02 -17.37 -27.61
N SER A 115 -27.67 -16.77 -28.76
CA SER A 115 -26.27 -16.53 -29.14
C SER A 115 -25.51 -15.62 -28.16
N VAL A 116 -26.18 -14.58 -27.63
CA VAL A 116 -25.60 -13.67 -26.63
C VAL A 116 -25.37 -14.39 -25.30
N LYS A 117 -26.30 -15.29 -24.90
CA LYS A 117 -26.14 -16.12 -23.70
C LYS A 117 -24.91 -17.01 -23.80
N ILE A 118 -24.77 -17.75 -24.90
CA ILE A 118 -23.61 -18.62 -25.16
C ILE A 118 -22.32 -17.80 -25.14
N ALA A 119 -22.30 -16.63 -25.76
CA ALA A 119 -21.13 -15.76 -25.76
C ALA A 119 -20.74 -15.32 -24.33
N LYS A 120 -21.71 -14.95 -23.49
CA LYS A 120 -21.48 -14.60 -22.08
C LYS A 120 -20.89 -15.77 -21.29
N GLU A 121 -21.45 -16.97 -21.46
CA GLU A 121 -20.96 -18.19 -20.80
C GLU A 121 -19.50 -18.49 -21.17
N VAL A 122 -19.18 -18.49 -22.47
CA VAL A 122 -17.81 -18.72 -22.96
C VAL A 122 -16.83 -17.68 -22.43
N VAL A 123 -17.22 -16.39 -22.39
CA VAL A 123 -16.37 -15.33 -21.84
C VAL A 123 -16.17 -15.50 -20.34
N ALA A 124 -17.22 -15.83 -19.58
CA ALA A 124 -17.11 -16.08 -18.14
C ALA A 124 -16.19 -17.26 -17.83
N GLU A 125 -16.32 -18.36 -18.57
CA GLU A 125 -15.46 -19.53 -18.44
C GLU A 125 -13.99 -19.20 -18.74
N ARG A 126 -13.74 -18.45 -19.83
CA ARG A 126 -12.37 -17.98 -20.16
C ARG A 126 -11.76 -17.14 -19.04
N ILE A 127 -12.52 -16.22 -18.45
CA ILE A 127 -12.05 -15.39 -17.33
C ILE A 127 -11.75 -16.26 -16.11
N SER A 128 -12.64 -17.19 -15.78
CA SER A 128 -12.46 -18.13 -14.67
C SER A 128 -11.18 -18.96 -14.84
N ASN A 129 -10.99 -19.54 -16.03
CA ASN A 129 -9.81 -20.34 -16.36
C ASN A 129 -8.52 -19.51 -16.32
N ALA A 130 -8.53 -18.28 -16.80
CA ALA A 130 -7.39 -17.38 -16.72
C ALA A 130 -7.03 -17.05 -15.26
N ARG A 131 -8.04 -16.83 -14.41
CA ARG A 131 -7.86 -16.59 -12.98
C ARG A 131 -7.25 -17.82 -12.28
N GLN A 132 -7.77 -19.01 -12.57
CA GLN A 132 -7.27 -20.25 -11.99
C GLN A 132 -5.79 -20.48 -12.34
N LYS A 133 -5.43 -20.34 -13.62
CA LYS A 133 -4.02 -20.47 -14.08
C LYS A 133 -3.09 -19.50 -13.36
N ARG A 134 -3.55 -18.26 -13.08
CA ARG A 134 -2.75 -17.29 -12.32
C ARG A 134 -2.52 -17.75 -10.88
N ILE A 135 -3.58 -18.22 -10.21
CA ILE A 135 -3.49 -18.74 -8.83
C ILE A 135 -2.55 -19.95 -8.77
N ASP A 136 -2.69 -20.90 -9.70
CA ASP A 136 -1.83 -22.09 -9.75
C ASP A 136 -0.36 -21.71 -9.99
N HIS A 137 -0.10 -20.71 -10.84
CA HIS A 137 1.25 -20.18 -11.08
C HIS A 137 1.84 -19.50 -9.84
N GLU A 138 1.05 -18.71 -9.11
CA GLU A 138 1.48 -18.10 -7.85
C GLU A 138 1.76 -19.14 -6.77
N ALA A 139 0.91 -20.16 -6.64
CA ALA A 139 1.08 -21.27 -5.72
C ALA A 139 2.35 -22.10 -6.03
N SER A 140 2.64 -22.35 -7.30
CA SER A 140 3.85 -23.08 -7.70
C SER A 140 5.14 -22.31 -7.43
N LYS A 141 5.12 -20.97 -7.48
CA LYS A 141 6.27 -20.14 -7.09
C LYS A 141 6.55 -20.16 -5.59
N ASN A 142 5.51 -20.23 -4.76
CA ASN A 142 5.65 -20.21 -3.30
C ASN A 142 6.08 -21.56 -2.69
N ASN A 143 5.96 -22.67 -3.44
CA ASN A 143 6.39 -24.00 -2.99
C ASN A 143 7.88 -24.32 -3.28
N VAL A 144 8.65 -23.35 -3.81
CA VAL A 144 10.08 -23.53 -4.20
C VAL A 144 11.03 -22.73 -3.28
N THR A 145 10.53 -22.18 -2.17
CA THR A 145 11.29 -21.53 -1.09
C THR A 145 10.97 -22.19 0.25
#